data_AF-A0A8T5LLV8-F1
#
_entry.id   AF-A0A8T5LLV8-F1
#
_cell.length_a   1.000
_cell.length_b   1.000
_cell.length_c   1.000
_cell.angle_alpha   90.00
_cell.angle_beta   90.00
_cell.angle_gamma   90.00
#
_symmetry.space_group_name_H-M   'P 1'
#
loop_
_entity.id
_entity.type
_entity.pdbx_description
1 polymer ?
#
loop_
_entity_poly.entity_id
_entity_poly.type
_entity_poly.pdbx_seq_one_letter_code
_entity_poly.pdbx_strand_id
1 'polypeptide(L)'
;MNIKVKLIGDCKESNMVSKEQIRRYSWYLFGLIGIVFFWAGVWDGIGSLPYLHNPLISLVVGLLMILFSKKLVSKVMSLGMGFEERADIALNKVHYHPKKHLFHIKYKDKIKKKEILIKANKIKSIEEGFLVFLEDQKEVFIPIHRVTEILHKGKRHWKA
;
A
#
# COMPACT_ATOMS: atom_id res chain seq x y z
N MET A 1 18.57 -7.97 44.30
CA MET A 1 19.11 -8.21 42.94
C MET A 1 18.67 -7.01 42.09
N ASN A 2 19.57 -6.06 41.83
CA ASN A 2 19.25 -4.78 41.17
C ASN A 2 19.36 -4.92 39.65
N ILE A 3 18.23 -4.84 38.95
CA ILE A 3 18.21 -4.87 37.48
C ILE A 3 18.28 -3.42 36.96
N LYS A 4 19.46 -3.08 36.45
CA LYS A 4 19.75 -1.80 35.80
C LYS A 4 19.13 -1.81 34.40
N VAL A 5 17.91 -1.26 34.26
CA VAL A 5 17.27 -1.10 32.95
C VAL A 5 17.97 0.03 32.20
N LYS A 6 18.77 -0.35 31.22
CA LYS A 6 19.50 0.54 30.32
C LYS A 6 18.55 0.94 29.17
N LEU A 7 17.87 2.08 29.32
CA LEU A 7 17.16 2.71 28.21
C LEU A 7 18.21 3.32 27.27
N ILE A 8 18.52 2.61 26.19
CA ILE A 8 19.25 3.13 25.03
C ILE A 8 18.27 3.16 23.87
N GLY A 9 18.13 4.33 23.26
CA GLY A 9 17.49 4.46 21.96
C GLY A 9 17.05 5.88 21.68
N ASP A 10 18.01 6.80 21.66
CA ASP A 10 17.80 8.16 21.16
C ASP A 10 17.12 8.13 19.78
N CYS A 11 15.95 8.78 19.72
CA CYS A 11 15.21 9.13 18.53
C CYS A 11 16.10 9.93 17.55
N LYS A 12 16.74 9.24 16.61
CA LYS A 12 17.42 9.87 15.46
C LYS A 12 16.88 9.33 14.14
N GLU A 13 15.55 9.20 14.04
CA GLU A 13 14.86 8.57 12.90
C GLU A 13 13.72 9.43 12.32
N SER A 14 13.65 10.73 12.63
CA SER A 14 12.59 11.62 12.06
C SER A 14 12.98 12.31 10.74
N ASN A 15 14.26 12.40 10.39
CA ASN A 15 14.71 13.18 9.22
C ASN A 15 14.88 12.40 7.91
N MET A 16 14.92 11.05 7.96
CA MET A 16 15.02 10.23 6.74
C MET A 16 13.66 9.93 6.10
N VAL A 17 12.59 9.85 6.89
CA VAL A 17 11.22 9.59 6.39
C VAL A 17 10.71 10.73 5.50
N SER A 18 11.10 11.98 5.80
CA SER A 18 10.64 13.18 5.08
C SER A 18 11.15 13.26 3.63
N LYS A 19 12.41 12.94 3.36
CA LYS A 19 12.99 13.10 2.01
C LYS A 19 12.40 12.12 0.99
N GLU A 20 12.14 10.88 1.40
CA GLU A 20 11.52 9.89 0.52
C GLU A 20 10.04 10.20 0.25
N GLN A 21 9.31 10.70 1.26
CA GLN A 21 7.95 11.20 1.05
C GLN A 21 7.93 12.40 0.11
N ILE A 22 8.77 13.42 0.33
CA ILE A 22 8.86 14.60 -0.53
C ILE A 22 9.16 14.20 -1.98
N ARG A 23 10.13 13.30 -2.21
CA ARG A 23 10.45 12.81 -3.55
C ARG A 23 9.26 12.13 -4.22
N ARG A 24 8.50 11.30 -3.50
CA ARG A 24 7.28 10.67 -4.05
C ARG A 24 6.22 11.72 -4.39
N TYR A 25 5.98 12.68 -3.49
CA TYR A 25 5.06 13.78 -3.74
C TYR A 25 5.45 14.61 -4.96
N SER A 26 6.74 14.90 -5.16
CA SER A 26 7.21 15.61 -6.36
C SER A 26 6.91 14.82 -7.64
N TRP A 27 7.13 13.50 -7.65
CA TRP A 27 6.79 12.67 -8.80
C TRP A 27 5.29 12.64 -9.10
N TYR A 28 4.43 12.60 -8.08
CA TYR A 28 2.99 12.72 -8.27
C TYR A 28 2.59 14.08 -8.83
N LEU A 29 3.19 15.17 -8.33
CA LEU A 29 2.94 16.52 -8.80
C LEU A 29 3.36 16.69 -10.26
N PHE A 30 4.56 16.23 -10.64
CA PHE A 30 5.01 16.24 -12.03
C PHE A 30 4.12 15.38 -12.94
N GLY A 31 3.69 14.21 -12.47
CA GLY A 31 2.74 13.38 -13.20
C GLY A 31 1.41 14.09 -13.45
N LEU A 32 0.88 14.77 -12.43
CA LEU A 32 -0.38 15.51 -12.52
C LEU A 32 -0.27 16.71 -13.47
N ILE A 33 0.81 17.50 -13.33
CA ILE A 33 1.12 18.61 -14.25
C ILE A 33 1.25 18.10 -15.69
N GLY A 34 1.98 16.99 -15.90
CA GLY A 34 2.15 16.38 -17.22
C GLY A 34 0.83 15.92 -17.85
N ILE A 35 -0.08 15.34 -17.05
CA ILE A 35 -1.41 14.95 -17.53
C ILE A 35 -2.23 16.18 -17.93
N VAL A 36 -2.20 17.25 -17.13
CA VAL A 36 -2.91 18.50 -17.45
C VAL A 36 -2.38 19.12 -18.74
N PHE A 37 -1.06 19.23 -18.91
CA PHE A 37 -0.46 19.76 -20.13
C PHE A 37 -0.69 18.87 -21.35
N PHE A 38 -0.60 17.55 -21.18
CA PHE A 38 -0.91 16.61 -22.26
C PHE A 38 -2.35 16.81 -22.75
N TRP A 39 -3.32 16.88 -21.83
CA TRP A 39 -4.71 17.12 -22.20
C TRP A 39 -4.94 18.51 -22.79
N ALA A 40 -4.31 19.56 -22.25
CA ALA A 40 -4.38 20.90 -22.81
C ALA A 40 -3.88 20.92 -24.28
N GLY A 41 -2.75 20.27 -24.55
CA GLY A 41 -2.22 20.14 -25.91
C GLY A 41 -3.09 19.29 -26.83
N VAL A 42 -3.68 18.19 -26.31
CA VAL A 42 -4.65 17.38 -27.06
C VAL A 42 -5.88 18.22 -27.43
N TRP A 43 -6.41 19.04 -26.53
CA TRP A 43 -7.55 19.91 -26.81
C TRP A 43 -7.22 21.03 -27.80
N ASP A 44 -6.03 21.62 -27.70
CA ASP A 44 -5.59 22.67 -28.62
C ASP A 44 -5.41 22.10 -30.05
N GLY A 45 -4.80 20.91 -30.16
CA GLY A 45 -4.67 20.20 -31.42
C GLY A 45 -6.02 19.76 -32.00
N ILE A 46 -6.93 19.24 -31.16
CA ILE A 46 -8.27 18.81 -31.58
C ILE A 46 -9.18 20.01 -31.91
N GLY A 47 -9.05 21.14 -31.22
CA GLY A 47 -9.85 22.34 -31.45
C GLY A 47 -9.63 22.97 -32.82
N SER A 48 -8.47 22.71 -33.43
CA SER A 48 -8.15 23.14 -34.80
C SER A 48 -8.85 22.32 -35.90
N LEU A 49 -9.48 21.17 -35.56
CA LEU A 49 -10.17 20.31 -36.53
C LEU A 49 -11.61 20.79 -36.78
N PRO A 50 -12.02 21.01 -38.04
CA PRO A 50 -13.36 21.50 -38.38
C PRO A 50 -14.50 20.53 -38.01
N TYR A 51 -14.17 19.26 -37.70
CA TYR A 51 -15.15 18.23 -37.37
C TYR A 51 -15.76 18.36 -35.97
N LEU A 52 -15.15 19.12 -35.05
CA LEU A 52 -15.66 19.25 -33.68
C LEU A 52 -16.88 20.18 -33.52
N HIS A 53 -17.30 20.87 -34.58
CA HIS A 53 -18.57 21.60 -34.58
C HIS A 53 -19.79 20.66 -34.45
N ASN A 54 -19.62 19.37 -34.75
CA ASN A 54 -20.71 18.40 -34.60
C ASN A 54 -20.85 17.94 -33.13
N PRO A 55 -22.01 18.21 -32.48
CA PRO A 55 -22.21 17.91 -31.06
C PRO A 55 -22.14 16.41 -30.75
N LEU A 56 -22.51 15.55 -31.72
CA LEU A 56 -22.38 14.09 -31.58
C LEU A 56 -20.91 13.63 -31.47
N ILE A 57 -20.01 14.25 -32.22
CA ILE A 57 -18.58 13.89 -32.19
C ILE A 57 -17.97 14.32 -30.86
N SER A 58 -18.31 15.52 -30.38
CA SER A 58 -17.90 15.99 -29.05
C SER A 58 -18.38 15.07 -27.93
N LEU A 59 -19.63 14.57 -28.01
CA LEU A 59 -20.18 13.63 -27.05
C LEU A 59 -19.44 12.28 -27.03
N VAL A 60 -19.13 11.73 -28.22
CA VAL A 60 -18.37 10.47 -28.33
C VAL A 60 -16.94 10.62 -27.80
N VAL A 61 -16.27 11.73 -28.10
CA VAL A 61 -14.93 12.03 -27.58
C VAL A 61 -14.96 12.17 -26.06
N GLY A 62 -15.93 12.90 -25.51
CA GLY A 62 -16.12 13.03 -24.07
C GLY A 62 -16.38 11.68 -23.39
N LEU A 63 -17.22 10.82 -23.99
CA LEU A 63 -17.49 9.49 -23.47
C LEU A 63 -16.25 8.59 -23.49
N LEU A 64 -15.48 8.62 -24.58
CA LEU A 64 -14.20 7.92 -24.68
C LEU A 64 -13.22 8.40 -23.61
N MET A 65 -13.13 9.71 -23.37
CA MET A 65 -12.27 10.25 -22.31
C MET A 65 -12.64 9.72 -20.92
N ILE A 66 -13.94 9.64 -20.60
CA ILE A 66 -14.41 9.11 -19.31
C ILE A 66 -14.02 7.62 -19.17
N LEU A 67 -14.19 6.84 -20.24
CA LEU A 67 -13.85 5.41 -20.25
C LEU A 67 -12.33 5.18 -20.12
N PHE A 68 -11.52 5.93 -20.87
CA PHE A 68 -10.06 5.85 -20.79
C PHE A 68 -9.54 6.35 -19.44
N SER A 69 -10.11 7.43 -18.89
CA SER A 69 -9.73 7.96 -17.58
C SER A 69 -9.98 6.95 -16.47
N LYS A 70 -11.14 6.28 -16.43
CA LYS A 70 -11.39 5.23 -15.42
C LYS A 70 -10.36 4.10 -15.50
N LYS A 71 -10.05 3.65 -16.72
CA LYS A 71 -9.11 2.53 -16.93
C LYS A 71 -7.67 2.92 -16.58
N LEU A 72 -7.25 4.13 -16.94
CA LEU A 72 -5.91 4.66 -16.61
C LEU A 72 -5.78 4.95 -15.12
N VAL A 73 -6.76 5.60 -14.50
CA VAL A 73 -6.76 5.90 -13.05
C VAL A 73 -6.72 4.62 -12.23
N SER A 74 -7.51 3.60 -12.57
CA SER A 74 -7.46 2.30 -11.89
C SER A 74 -6.06 1.66 -11.99
N LYS A 75 -5.45 1.69 -13.17
CA LYS A 75 -4.13 1.10 -13.39
C LYS A 75 -3.01 1.87 -12.67
N VAL A 76 -3.05 3.20 -12.74
CA VAL A 76 -2.08 4.09 -12.07
C VAL A 76 -2.24 4.04 -10.54
N MET A 77 -3.46 4.03 -10.01
CA MET A 77 -3.70 3.82 -8.56
C MET A 77 -3.21 2.45 -8.11
N SER A 78 -3.40 1.39 -8.91
CA SER A 78 -2.88 0.05 -8.59
C SER A 78 -1.35 -0.04 -8.56
N LEU A 79 -0.68 0.85 -9.32
CA LEU A 79 0.78 1.00 -9.39
C LEU A 79 1.34 1.86 -8.25
N GLY A 80 0.56 2.84 -7.77
CA GLY A 80 0.90 3.68 -6.61
C GLY A 80 0.59 3.02 -5.25
N MET A 81 -0.24 1.99 -5.22
CA MET A 81 -0.60 1.25 -4.00
C MET A 81 0.64 0.59 -3.41
N GLY A 82 1.08 1.11 -2.26
CA GLY A 82 2.32 0.68 -1.61
C GLY A 82 2.27 -0.79 -1.21
N PHE A 83 3.45 -1.41 -1.07
CA PHE A 83 3.59 -2.75 -0.50
C PHE A 83 2.78 -2.94 0.79
N GLU A 84 2.85 -1.94 1.67
CA GLU A 84 2.20 -1.93 2.98
C GLU A 84 0.68 -1.97 2.86
N GLU A 85 0.11 -1.30 1.87
CA GLU A 85 -1.33 -1.21 1.66
C GLU A 85 -1.91 -2.53 1.13
N ARG A 86 -1.18 -3.23 0.25
CA ARG A 86 -1.55 -4.58 -0.21
C ARG A 86 -1.45 -5.60 0.91
N ALA A 87 -0.40 -5.51 1.72
CA ALA A 87 -0.21 -6.36 2.89
C ALA A 87 -1.30 -6.11 3.93
N ASP A 88 -1.67 -4.84 4.16
CA ASP A 88 -2.75 -4.45 5.07
C ASP A 88 -4.10 -5.01 4.64
N ILE A 89 -4.47 -4.87 3.35
CA ILE A 89 -5.70 -5.47 2.80
C ILE A 89 -5.70 -7.00 2.98
N ALA A 90 -4.56 -7.67 2.72
CA ALA A 90 -4.46 -9.11 2.87
C ALA A 90 -4.57 -9.55 4.34
N LEU A 91 -3.92 -8.84 5.25
CA LEU A 91 -3.97 -9.11 6.68
C LEU A 91 -5.36 -8.85 7.26
N ASN A 92 -6.02 -7.76 6.85
CA ASN A 92 -7.40 -7.45 7.25
C ASN A 92 -8.36 -8.56 6.79
N LYS A 93 -8.24 -9.04 5.54
CA LYS A 93 -9.01 -10.19 5.07
C LYS A 93 -8.81 -11.44 5.93
N VAL A 94 -7.58 -11.71 6.38
CA VAL A 94 -7.28 -12.84 7.27
C VAL A 94 -7.83 -12.61 8.68
N HIS A 95 -7.74 -11.39 9.19
CA HIS A 95 -8.17 -11.04 10.55
C HIS A 95 -9.69 -11.25 10.74
N TYR A 96 -10.49 -10.89 9.75
CA TYR A 96 -11.95 -11.07 9.79
C TYR A 96 -12.42 -12.42 9.21
N HIS A 97 -11.50 -13.31 8.83
CA HIS A 97 -11.87 -14.59 8.24
C HIS A 97 -12.42 -15.56 9.31
N PRO A 98 -13.57 -16.25 9.07
CA PRO A 98 -14.14 -17.18 10.06
C PRO A 98 -13.20 -18.34 10.41
N LYS A 99 -12.30 -18.68 9.49
CA LYS A 99 -11.28 -19.73 9.67
C LYS A 99 -9.87 -19.16 9.95
N LYS A 100 -9.77 -18.00 10.62
CA LYS A 100 -8.50 -17.33 10.97
C LYS A 100 -7.45 -18.27 11.58
N HIS A 101 -7.86 -19.23 12.40
CA HIS A 101 -6.96 -20.20 13.04
C HIS A 101 -6.17 -21.09 12.07
N LEU A 102 -6.59 -21.22 10.81
CA LEU A 102 -5.90 -22.02 9.78
C LEU A 102 -4.78 -21.24 9.06
N PHE A 103 -4.72 -19.93 9.28
CA PHE A 103 -3.73 -19.06 8.66
C PHE A 103 -2.48 -18.95 9.53
N HIS A 104 -1.33 -18.91 8.86
CA HIS A 104 -0.03 -18.63 9.46
C HIS A 104 0.58 -17.42 8.75
N ILE A 105 1.16 -16.54 9.53
CA ILE A 105 1.80 -15.32 9.06
C ILE A 105 3.30 -15.49 9.28
N LYS A 106 4.05 -15.36 8.19
CA LYS A 106 5.50 -15.42 8.18
C LYS A 106 6.03 -14.00 8.14
N TYR A 107 6.94 -13.67 9.05
CA TYR A 107 7.59 -12.36 9.05
C TYR A 107 9.08 -12.53 9.35
N LYS A 108 9.86 -11.51 8.94
CA LYS A 108 11.31 -11.48 9.16
C LYS A 108 11.65 -10.65 10.39
N ASP A 109 12.23 -11.30 11.40
CA ASP A 109 12.77 -10.60 12.56
C ASP A 109 14.16 -10.04 12.21
N LYS A 110 14.29 -8.70 12.24
CA LYS A 110 15.56 -8.00 11.96
C LYS A 110 16.64 -8.30 13.01
N ILE A 111 16.24 -8.50 14.28
CA ILE A 111 17.17 -8.70 15.39
C ILE A 111 17.74 -10.11 15.32
N LYS A 112 16.85 -11.11 15.19
CA LYS A 112 17.23 -12.52 15.15
C LYS A 112 17.71 -12.98 13.78
N LYS A 113 17.53 -12.16 12.73
CA LYS A 113 17.78 -12.49 11.31
C LYS A 113 17.12 -13.80 10.86
N LYS A 114 16.01 -14.17 11.49
CA LYS A 114 15.27 -15.41 11.25
C LYS A 114 13.85 -15.10 10.83
N GLU A 115 13.29 -16.01 10.05
CA GLU A 115 11.87 -15.99 9.72
C GLU A 115 11.10 -16.66 10.85
N ILE A 116 10.08 -15.99 11.34
CA ILE A 116 9.23 -16.48 12.42
C ILE A 116 7.84 -16.71 11.83
N LEU A 117 7.25 -17.84 12.19
CA LEU A 117 5.92 -18.25 11.77
C LEU A 117 4.96 -18.12 12.95
N ILE A 118 3.95 -17.26 12.83
CA ILE A 118 2.94 -17.04 13.87
C ILE A 118 1.58 -17.50 13.37
N LYS A 119 0.79 -18.13 14.24
CA LYS A 119 -0.62 -18.44 13.96
C LYS A 119 -1.44 -17.17 13.94
N ALA A 120 -2.21 -16.95 12.88
CA ALA A 120 -3.05 -15.75 12.75
C ALA A 120 -4.08 -15.61 13.88
N ASN A 121 -4.45 -16.70 14.57
CA ASN A 121 -5.34 -16.63 15.73
C ASN A 121 -4.83 -15.71 16.85
N LYS A 122 -3.51 -15.53 16.97
CA LYS A 122 -2.89 -14.65 17.99
C LYS A 122 -3.00 -13.16 17.66
N ILE A 123 -3.50 -12.78 16.47
CA ILE A 123 -3.65 -11.36 16.10
C ILE A 123 -4.76 -10.74 16.94
N LYS A 124 -4.41 -9.74 17.74
CA LYS A 124 -5.34 -8.93 18.54
C LYS A 124 -5.96 -7.83 17.67
N SER A 125 -5.14 -7.01 17.03
CA SER A 125 -5.56 -5.89 16.17
C SER A 125 -4.54 -5.60 15.06
N ILE A 126 -4.96 -4.81 14.07
CA ILE A 126 -4.12 -4.25 13.01
C ILE A 126 -4.29 -2.73 13.09
N GLU A 127 -3.23 -2.01 13.39
CA GLU A 127 -3.27 -0.57 13.71
C GLU A 127 -2.12 0.15 13.01
N GLU A 128 -2.42 1.18 12.22
CA GLU A 128 -1.45 2.15 11.68
C GLU A 128 -0.16 1.54 11.08
N GLY A 129 -0.27 0.45 10.32
CA GLY A 129 0.90 -0.20 9.72
C GLY A 129 1.62 -1.20 10.62
N PHE A 130 1.03 -1.52 11.78
CA PHE A 130 1.49 -2.54 12.72
C PHE A 130 0.46 -3.65 12.89
N LEU A 131 0.99 -4.86 13.04
CA LEU A 131 0.26 -6.07 13.37
C LEU A 131 0.50 -6.39 14.84
N VAL A 132 -0.55 -6.36 15.65
CA VAL A 132 -0.47 -6.56 17.10
C VAL A 132 -0.85 -8.00 17.44
N PHE A 133 0.08 -8.72 18.07
CA PHE A 133 -0.14 -10.07 18.56
C PHE A 133 -0.11 -10.13 20.08
N LEU A 134 -0.86 -11.08 20.65
CA LEU A 134 -0.78 -11.41 22.06
C LEU A 134 0.06 -12.70 22.23
N GLU A 135 1.20 -12.59 22.90
CA GLU A 135 2.11 -13.69 23.23
C GLU A 135 2.48 -13.64 24.70
N ASP A 136 2.20 -14.71 25.46
CA ASP A 136 2.46 -14.79 26.91
C ASP A 136 1.95 -13.58 27.71
N GLN A 137 0.72 -13.14 27.40
CA GLN A 137 0.07 -11.93 27.96
C GLN A 137 0.77 -10.60 27.63
N LYS A 138 1.77 -10.61 26.75
CA LYS A 138 2.44 -9.41 26.26
C LYS A 138 2.01 -9.09 24.85
N GLU A 139 1.86 -7.81 24.57
CA GLU A 139 1.58 -7.32 23.24
C GLU A 139 2.88 -7.17 22.46
N VAL A 140 2.90 -7.73 21.26
CA VAL A 140 4.04 -7.65 20.34
C VAL A 140 3.58 -6.92 19.09
N PHE A 141 4.25 -5.80 18.82
CA PHE A 141 3.98 -4.95 17.66
C PHE A 141 4.93 -5.31 16.52
N ILE A 142 4.38 -5.75 15.40
CA ILE A 142 5.16 -6.16 14.23
C ILE A 142 4.81 -5.26 13.05
N PRO A 143 5.76 -4.45 12.51
CA PRO A 143 5.48 -3.63 11.35
C PRO A 143 5.04 -4.48 10.14
N ILE A 144 3.98 -4.07 9.44
CA ILE A 144 3.39 -4.80 8.30
C ILE A 144 4.42 -5.01 7.19
N HIS A 145 5.33 -4.06 6.95
CA HIS A 145 6.41 -4.21 5.97
C HIS A 145 7.37 -5.38 6.24
N ARG A 146 7.35 -5.96 7.45
CA ARG A 146 8.16 -7.14 7.80
C ARG A 146 7.45 -8.46 7.51
N VAL A 147 6.15 -8.43 7.23
CA VAL A 147 5.37 -9.61 6.87
C VAL A 147 5.76 -10.01 5.46
N THR A 148 6.24 -11.24 5.31
CA THR A 148 6.74 -11.75 4.02
C THR A 148 5.71 -12.63 3.35
N GLU A 149 5.03 -13.50 4.08
CA GLU A 149 4.09 -14.45 3.50
C GLU A 149 2.91 -14.75 4.42
N ILE A 150 1.75 -15.02 3.81
CA ILE A 150 0.57 -15.54 4.50
C ILE A 150 0.28 -16.92 3.93
N LEU A 151 0.24 -17.93 4.80
CA LEU A 151 0.00 -19.32 4.48
C LEU A 151 -1.39 -19.73 4.99
N HIS A 152 -2.17 -20.43 4.18
CA HIS A 152 -3.43 -21.06 4.57
C HIS A 152 -3.28 -22.58 4.43
N LYS A 153 -3.37 -23.31 5.55
CA LYS A 153 -3.15 -24.77 5.58
C LYS A 153 -1.83 -25.20 4.90
N GLY A 154 -0.75 -24.44 5.13
CA GLY A 154 0.57 -24.69 4.54
C GLY A 154 0.72 -24.26 3.07
N LYS A 155 -0.36 -23.85 2.38
CA LYS A 155 -0.29 -23.31 1.02
C LYS A 155 -0.13 -21.79 1.06
N ARG A 156 0.74 -21.26 0.22
CA ARG A 156 0.96 -19.81 0.08
C ARG A 156 -0.30 -19.15 -0.48
N HIS A 157 -0.88 -18.23 0.29
CA HIS A 157 -2.07 -17.49 -0.11
C HIS A 157 -1.74 -16.05 -0.53
N TRP A 158 -0.69 -15.48 0.08
CA TRP A 158 -0.16 -14.17 -0.29
C TRP A 158 1.36 -14.15 -0.05
N LYS A 159 2.07 -13.41 -0.88
CA LYS A 159 3.50 -13.17 -0.74
C LYS A 159 3.84 -11.73 -1.11
N ALA A 160 4.71 -11.19 -0.27
CA ALA A 160 5.42 -9.93 -0.40
C ALA A 160 6.29 -9.86 -1.67
#